data_AF-R6C8Q5-F1
#
_entry.id   AF-R6C8Q5-F1
#
_cell.length_a   1.000
_cell.length_b   1.000
_cell.length_c   1.000
_cell.angle_alpha   90.00
_cell.angle_beta   90.00
_cell.angle_gamma   90.00
#
_symmetry.space_group_name_H-M   'P 1'
#
loop_
_entity.id
_entity.type
_entity.pdbx_description
1 polymer ?
#
loop_
_entity_poly.entity_id
_entity_poly.type
_entity_poly.pdbx_seq_one_letter_code
_entity_poly.pdbx_strand_id
1 'polypeptide(L)'
;MAYSKDTVGDRQTLSLPDFVGLVERSGAEIVQENVSGTGIILNYVLADEKNTDYIDWKNGKCDLSSPDFLKILEFAKKYADTGRAEKDAFAYMTFMGFDELRRVKEIFSYFDGKASLIGYPKENGNGIYVSTDSIYLRAGSEAAEGAKEFLRFLISEEEQEKYASYNFAQSQDDGMSTTMLAKEGAFPVVKSAYEGMIRAAEERDADNVRYLGELPYTEDMVEQIYYIIDHAEPRNAYINQLEGMVEEELEPYFAGDISAEEAAEKLQNRVQLYLNER
;
A
#
# COMPACT_ATOMS: atom_id res chain seq x y z
N MET A 1 -2.64 0.02 -4.37
CA MET A 1 -2.13 0.74 -5.54
C MET A 1 -3.21 0.72 -6.60
N ALA A 2 -3.36 1.81 -7.35
CA ALA A 2 -4.38 1.94 -8.39
C ALA A 2 -3.75 2.24 -9.75
N TYR A 3 -4.42 1.80 -10.80
CA TYR A 3 -4.02 1.97 -12.20
C TYR A 3 -5.23 2.37 -13.05
N SER A 4 -4.98 2.91 -14.24
CA SER A 4 -6.05 3.09 -15.23
C SER A 4 -6.61 1.74 -15.69
N LYS A 5 -7.93 1.58 -15.64
CA LYS A 5 -8.68 0.41 -16.13
C LYS A 5 -8.50 0.24 -17.65
N ASP A 6 -8.30 1.32 -18.40
CA ASP A 6 -7.99 1.24 -19.84
C ASP A 6 -6.62 0.56 -20.10
N THR A 7 -5.69 0.63 -19.15
CA THR A 7 -4.34 0.03 -19.25
C THR A 7 -4.33 -1.42 -18.77
N VAL A 8 -4.93 -1.68 -17.60
CA VAL A 8 -4.84 -3.01 -16.96
C VAL A 8 -6.01 -3.93 -17.29
N GLY A 9 -7.12 -3.41 -17.83
CA GLY A 9 -8.33 -4.18 -18.11
C GLY A 9 -8.94 -4.79 -16.85
N ASP A 10 -9.48 -6.00 -16.98
CA ASP A 10 -10.14 -6.74 -15.88
C ASP A 10 -9.17 -7.62 -15.05
N ARG A 11 -7.86 -7.40 -15.18
CA ARG A 11 -6.85 -8.11 -14.39
C ARG A 11 -7.08 -7.86 -12.90
N GLN A 12 -6.78 -8.86 -12.08
CA GLN A 12 -6.88 -8.78 -10.61
C GLN A 12 -5.53 -8.63 -9.91
N THR A 13 -4.44 -8.84 -10.65
CA THR A 13 -3.05 -8.63 -10.23
C THR A 13 -2.18 -8.40 -11.46
N LEU A 14 -0.97 -7.90 -11.25
CA LEU A 14 0.08 -7.81 -12.27
C LEU A 14 1.28 -8.62 -11.80
N SER A 15 1.77 -9.57 -12.60
CA SER A 15 3.12 -10.11 -12.37
C SER A 15 4.15 -9.00 -12.53
N LEU A 16 5.35 -9.16 -11.98
CA LEU A 16 6.42 -8.18 -12.18
C LEU A 16 6.74 -7.96 -13.68
N PRO A 17 6.85 -9.00 -14.53
CA PRO A 17 7.04 -8.81 -15.97
C PRO A 17 5.89 -8.07 -16.66
N ASP A 18 4.64 -8.35 -16.29
CA ASP A 18 3.48 -7.64 -16.84
C ASP A 18 3.50 -6.16 -16.44
N PHE A 19 3.80 -5.87 -15.18
CA PHE A 19 3.93 -4.50 -14.67
C PHE A 19 5.01 -3.72 -15.43
N VAL A 20 6.23 -4.25 -15.51
CA VAL A 20 7.35 -3.62 -16.24
C VAL A 20 6.96 -3.37 -17.70
N GLY A 21 6.41 -4.39 -18.37
CA GLY A 21 6.02 -4.28 -19.77
C GLY A 21 4.89 -3.28 -20.02
N LEU A 22 3.95 -3.11 -19.07
CA LEU A 22 2.88 -2.11 -19.20
C LEU A 22 3.41 -0.69 -18.99
N VAL A 23 4.29 -0.47 -18.00
CA VAL A 23 4.95 0.84 -17.79
C VAL A 23 5.73 1.26 -19.03
N GLU A 24 6.47 0.34 -19.65
CA GLU A 24 7.24 0.64 -20.86
C GLU A 24 6.40 1.00 -22.09
N ARG A 25 5.14 0.54 -22.14
CA ARG A 25 4.22 0.80 -23.26
C ARG A 25 3.20 1.90 -22.98
N SER A 26 3.09 2.39 -21.75
CA SER A 26 2.07 3.36 -21.36
C SER A 26 2.37 4.79 -21.80
N GLY A 27 3.64 5.11 -22.07
CA GLY A 27 4.10 6.47 -22.27
C GLY A 27 4.31 7.26 -20.97
N ALA A 28 4.11 6.63 -19.81
CA ALA A 28 4.37 7.25 -18.52
C ALA A 28 5.85 7.62 -18.36
N GLU A 29 6.10 8.73 -17.68
CA GLU A 29 7.45 9.21 -17.38
C GLU A 29 7.97 8.65 -16.06
N ILE A 30 7.07 8.32 -15.13
CA ILE A 30 7.38 7.75 -13.82
C ILE A 30 6.42 6.62 -13.46
N VAL A 31 6.87 5.73 -12.58
CA VAL A 31 5.97 4.70 -12.01
C VAL A 31 4.87 5.36 -11.19
N GLN A 32 5.25 6.25 -10.27
CA GLN A 32 4.35 6.89 -9.33
C GLN A 32 5.01 8.19 -8.84
N GLU A 33 4.20 9.23 -8.61
CA GLU A 33 4.65 10.46 -7.98
C GLU A 33 5.28 10.20 -6.60
N ASN A 34 6.36 10.92 -6.30
CA ASN A 34 7.11 10.83 -5.04
C ASN A 34 7.70 9.45 -4.73
N VAL A 35 7.89 8.59 -5.74
CA VAL A 35 8.57 7.29 -5.57
C VAL A 35 9.94 7.31 -6.24
N SER A 36 10.98 7.19 -5.43
CA SER A 36 12.37 7.08 -5.88
C SER A 36 12.68 5.72 -6.54
N GLY A 37 13.85 5.59 -7.14
CA GLY A 37 14.32 4.31 -7.67
C GLY A 37 14.38 3.21 -6.60
N THR A 38 14.87 3.53 -5.39
CA THR A 38 14.86 2.61 -4.24
C THR A 38 13.44 2.25 -3.82
N GLY A 39 12.51 3.21 -3.87
CA GLY A 39 11.09 2.99 -3.61
C GLY A 39 10.42 2.06 -4.64
N ILE A 40 10.83 2.11 -5.91
CA ILE A 40 10.39 1.14 -6.94
C ILE A 40 10.89 -0.26 -6.60
N ILE A 41 12.17 -0.40 -6.25
CA ILE A 41 12.76 -1.70 -5.89
C ILE A 41 12.05 -2.31 -4.68
N LEU A 42 11.82 -1.53 -3.62
CA LEU A 42 11.12 -2.03 -2.44
C LEU A 42 9.66 -2.36 -2.76
N ASN A 43 8.87 -1.37 -3.20
CA ASN A 43 7.43 -1.53 -3.19
C ASN A 43 6.87 -2.31 -4.40
N TYR A 44 7.55 -2.30 -5.55
CA TYR A 44 7.05 -2.92 -6.77
C TYR A 44 7.78 -4.20 -7.18
N VAL A 45 9.05 -4.37 -6.74
CA VAL A 45 9.88 -5.52 -7.14
C VAL A 45 9.99 -6.54 -6.02
N LEU A 46 10.34 -6.10 -4.81
CA LEU A 46 10.64 -7.00 -3.69
C LEU A 46 9.47 -7.20 -2.71
N ALA A 47 8.33 -6.55 -2.95
CA ALA A 47 7.17 -6.61 -2.06
C ALA A 47 6.51 -7.99 -2.00
N ASP A 48 6.46 -8.72 -3.11
CA ASP A 48 5.93 -10.09 -3.18
C ASP A 48 6.91 -11.08 -2.55
N GLU A 49 6.72 -11.41 -1.28
CA GLU A 49 7.56 -12.38 -0.56
C GLU A 49 7.48 -13.81 -1.09
N LYS A 50 6.46 -14.12 -1.91
CA LYS A 50 6.27 -15.43 -2.51
C LYS A 50 7.02 -15.54 -3.84
N ASN A 51 7.41 -14.42 -4.45
CA ASN A 51 8.30 -14.41 -5.60
C ASN A 51 9.75 -14.65 -5.11
N THR A 52 10.33 -15.78 -5.51
CA THR A 52 11.67 -16.20 -5.11
C THR A 52 12.76 -15.87 -6.13
N ASP A 53 12.44 -15.13 -7.20
CA ASP A 53 13.39 -14.82 -8.28
C ASP A 53 14.59 -14.02 -7.77
N TYR A 54 14.38 -13.15 -6.77
CA TYR A 54 15.43 -12.31 -6.19
C TYR A 54 15.76 -12.65 -4.75
N ILE A 55 14.76 -13.01 -3.93
CA ILE A 55 14.97 -13.36 -2.52
C ILE A 55 14.14 -14.59 -2.18
N ASP A 56 14.82 -15.72 -1.97
CA ASP A 56 14.24 -16.92 -1.42
C ASP A 56 14.38 -16.90 0.11
N TRP A 57 13.37 -16.30 0.75
CA TRP A 57 13.28 -16.19 2.21
C TRP A 57 13.30 -17.55 2.92
N LYS A 58 12.79 -18.60 2.27
CA LYS A 58 12.68 -19.94 2.85
C LYS A 58 14.03 -20.64 2.88
N ASN A 59 14.82 -20.48 1.82
CA ASN A 59 16.13 -21.12 1.70
C ASN A 59 17.29 -20.19 2.09
N GLY A 60 17.00 -18.94 2.46
CA GLY A 60 18.01 -17.96 2.92
C GLY A 60 18.97 -17.56 1.81
N LYS A 61 18.48 -17.40 0.57
CA LYS A 61 19.30 -17.05 -0.60
C LYS A 61 18.76 -15.85 -1.33
N CYS A 62 19.64 -15.06 -1.94
CA CYS A 62 19.23 -13.99 -2.87
C CYS A 62 20.07 -14.00 -4.15
N ASP A 63 19.52 -13.41 -5.22
CA ASP A 63 20.18 -13.22 -6.53
C ASP A 63 19.95 -11.80 -7.07
N LEU A 64 20.43 -10.83 -6.28
CA LEU A 64 20.32 -9.39 -6.50
C LEU A 64 21.46 -8.83 -7.36
N SER A 65 22.33 -9.68 -7.90
CA SER A 65 23.37 -9.29 -8.87
C SER A 65 23.23 -10.01 -10.21
N SER A 66 22.10 -10.70 -10.42
CA SER A 66 21.78 -11.33 -11.69
C SER A 66 21.62 -10.31 -12.83
N PRO A 67 21.89 -10.71 -14.09
CA PRO A 67 21.63 -9.85 -15.25
C PRO A 67 20.19 -9.34 -15.34
N ASP A 68 19.22 -10.10 -14.83
CA ASP A 68 17.83 -9.68 -14.82
C ASP A 68 17.54 -8.64 -13.74
N PHE A 69 18.14 -8.76 -12.55
CA PHE A 69 18.04 -7.70 -11.54
C PHE A 69 18.71 -6.40 -12.00
N LEU A 70 19.83 -6.45 -12.73
CA LEU A 70 20.45 -5.26 -13.30
C LEU A 70 19.52 -4.51 -14.27
N LYS A 71 18.73 -5.22 -15.09
CA LYS A 71 17.71 -4.60 -15.95
C LYS A 71 16.60 -3.96 -15.12
N ILE A 72 16.24 -4.55 -13.98
CA ILE A 72 15.28 -3.96 -13.05
C ILE A 72 15.82 -2.68 -12.39
N LEU A 73 17.11 -2.61 -12.07
CA LEU A 73 17.75 -1.38 -11.60
C LEU A 73 17.70 -0.28 -12.66
N GLU A 74 17.98 -0.61 -13.93
CA GLU A 74 17.86 0.32 -15.05
C GLU A 74 16.42 0.82 -15.23
N PHE A 75 15.44 -0.09 -15.16
CA PHE A 75 14.02 0.24 -15.18
C PHE A 75 13.66 1.20 -14.03
N ALA A 76 14.05 0.87 -12.80
CA ALA A 76 13.77 1.70 -11.63
C ALA A 76 14.42 3.08 -11.75
N LYS A 77 15.64 3.17 -12.29
CA LYS A 77 16.33 4.45 -12.50
C LYS A 77 15.63 5.30 -13.57
N LYS A 78 15.14 4.67 -14.64
CA LYS A 78 14.45 5.34 -15.74
C LYS A 78 13.11 5.94 -15.29
N TYR A 79 12.33 5.21 -14.49
CA TYR A 79 10.97 5.61 -14.09
C TYR A 79 10.88 6.13 -12.64
N ALA A 80 12.01 6.39 -11.99
CA ALA A 80 12.05 7.05 -10.70
C ALA A 80 11.55 8.49 -10.80
N ASP A 81 10.77 8.92 -9.81
CA ASP A 81 10.50 10.33 -9.65
C ASP A 81 11.68 11.02 -8.96
N THR A 82 12.18 12.07 -9.61
CA THR A 82 13.35 12.85 -9.22
C THR A 82 12.98 14.31 -8.90
N GLY A 83 11.68 14.62 -8.84
CA GLY A 83 11.13 15.87 -8.32
C GLY A 83 11.59 17.10 -9.08
N ARG A 84 11.02 17.37 -10.26
CA ARG A 84 11.37 18.55 -11.08
C ARG A 84 10.23 19.18 -11.87
N ALA A 85 9.13 18.47 -12.11
CA ALA A 85 7.93 18.94 -12.79
C ALA A 85 6.78 17.95 -12.55
N GLU A 86 5.55 18.34 -12.87
CA GLU A 86 4.44 17.39 -13.05
C GLU A 86 4.82 16.42 -14.19
N LYS A 87 4.62 15.13 -13.95
CA LYS A 87 5.00 14.04 -14.85
C LYS A 87 3.87 13.05 -14.94
N ASP A 88 3.71 12.44 -16.11
CA ASP A 88 2.70 11.40 -16.28
C ASP A 88 3.10 10.14 -15.50
N ALA A 89 2.32 9.80 -14.47
CA ALA A 89 2.54 8.63 -13.63
C ALA A 89 1.71 7.42 -14.10
N PHE A 90 2.30 6.23 -14.03
CA PHE A 90 1.62 4.99 -14.40
C PHE A 90 0.63 4.50 -13.34
N ALA A 91 1.00 4.65 -12.07
CA ALA A 91 0.27 4.17 -10.91
C ALA A 91 -0.01 5.32 -9.94
N TYR A 92 -1.11 5.18 -9.20
CA TYR A 92 -1.55 6.18 -8.23
C TYR A 92 -1.86 5.55 -6.87
N MET A 93 -1.38 6.23 -5.83
CA MET A 93 -1.79 6.02 -4.45
C MET A 93 -1.96 7.38 -3.81
N THR A 94 -3.02 7.53 -3.02
CA THR A 94 -3.25 8.71 -2.19
C THR A 94 -2.11 8.87 -1.18
N PHE A 95 -1.79 10.11 -0.80
CA PHE A 95 -0.69 10.39 0.13
C PHE A 95 -0.79 9.62 1.46
N MET A 96 -2.02 9.44 1.96
CA MET A 96 -2.32 8.71 3.21
C MET A 96 -2.56 7.21 3.00
N GLY A 97 -2.41 6.70 1.78
CA GLY A 97 -2.93 5.40 1.39
C GLY A 97 -4.46 5.33 1.42
N PHE A 98 -4.99 4.12 1.32
CA PHE A 98 -6.43 3.87 1.40
C PHE A 98 -6.83 3.74 2.87
N ASP A 99 -7.03 4.86 3.56
CA ASP A 99 -7.27 4.93 5.01
C ASP A 99 -8.69 5.34 5.43
N GLU A 100 -9.53 5.73 4.46
CA GLU A 100 -10.96 6.06 4.62
C GLU A 100 -11.71 5.83 3.30
N LEU A 101 -13.04 5.65 3.35
CA LEU A 101 -13.88 5.33 2.17
C LEU A 101 -13.79 6.39 1.07
N ARG A 102 -13.68 7.67 1.42
CA ARG A 102 -13.63 8.79 0.47
C ARG A 102 -12.42 8.72 -0.48
N ARG A 103 -11.34 8.01 -0.09
CA ARG A 103 -10.15 7.81 -0.93
C ARG A 103 -10.45 7.13 -2.26
N VAL A 104 -11.48 6.28 -2.32
CA VAL A 104 -11.88 5.65 -3.58
C VAL A 104 -12.32 6.70 -4.61
N LYS A 105 -13.01 7.77 -4.18
CA LYS A 105 -13.43 8.87 -5.06
C LYS A 105 -12.22 9.65 -5.59
N GLU A 106 -11.23 9.91 -4.73
CA GLU A 106 -9.96 10.56 -5.13
C GLU A 106 -9.24 9.73 -6.21
N ILE A 107 -9.12 8.43 -6.00
CA ILE A 107 -8.47 7.51 -6.94
C ILE A 107 -9.22 7.43 -8.27
N PHE A 108 -10.54 7.30 -8.24
CA PHE A 108 -11.34 7.28 -9.47
C PHE A 108 -11.28 8.63 -10.19
N SER A 109 -11.29 9.74 -9.46
CA SER A 109 -11.12 11.07 -10.06
C SER A 109 -9.78 11.22 -10.76
N TYR A 110 -8.71 10.63 -10.22
CA TYR A 110 -7.38 10.65 -10.84
C TYR A 110 -7.35 9.95 -12.20
N PHE A 111 -8.15 8.90 -12.39
CA PHE A 111 -8.22 8.12 -13.62
C PHE A 111 -9.51 8.39 -14.43
N ASP A 112 -10.08 9.60 -14.35
CA ASP A 112 -11.30 9.99 -15.10
C ASP A 112 -12.48 9.00 -14.93
N GLY A 113 -12.65 8.47 -13.73
CA GLY A 113 -13.67 7.48 -13.37
C GLY A 113 -13.32 6.03 -13.74
N LYS A 114 -12.14 5.77 -14.30
CA LYS A 114 -11.71 4.45 -14.79
C LYS A 114 -10.52 3.91 -14.01
N ALA A 115 -10.70 3.70 -12.71
CA ALA A 115 -9.65 3.15 -11.86
C ALA A 115 -9.78 1.63 -11.63
N SER A 116 -8.65 0.98 -11.44
CA SER A 116 -8.53 -0.42 -11.00
C SER A 116 -7.53 -0.51 -9.83
N LEU A 117 -8.02 -0.88 -8.65
CA LEU A 117 -7.29 -0.92 -7.38
C LEU A 117 -6.78 -2.35 -7.08
N ILE A 118 -5.92 -2.87 -7.94
CA ILE A 118 -5.45 -4.27 -7.86
C ILE A 118 -4.15 -4.47 -7.05
N GLY A 119 -3.64 -3.39 -6.43
CA GLY A 119 -2.49 -3.47 -5.55
C GLY A 119 -1.13 -3.46 -6.25
N TYR A 120 -0.06 -3.74 -5.51
CA TYR A 120 1.30 -3.82 -6.05
C TYR A 120 1.46 -5.07 -6.95
N PRO A 121 2.52 -5.14 -7.77
CA PRO A 121 2.81 -6.35 -8.53
C PRO A 121 2.94 -7.59 -7.63
N LYS A 122 2.34 -8.69 -8.06
CA LYS A 122 2.34 -9.98 -7.37
C LYS A 122 2.07 -11.12 -8.34
N GLU A 123 2.85 -12.19 -8.24
CA GLU A 123 2.79 -13.33 -9.15
C GLU A 123 1.46 -14.09 -9.03
N ASN A 124 0.97 -14.26 -7.80
CA ASN A 124 -0.28 -14.98 -7.51
C ASN A 124 -1.05 -14.31 -6.37
N GLY A 125 -2.39 -14.35 -6.45
CA GLY A 125 -3.27 -13.70 -5.48
C GLY A 125 -3.51 -12.23 -5.84
N ASN A 126 -3.51 -11.36 -4.83
CA ASN A 126 -3.66 -9.91 -5.01
C ASN A 126 -2.53 -9.15 -4.29
N GLY A 127 -2.10 -8.03 -4.86
CA GLY A 127 -1.07 -7.16 -4.29
C GLY A 127 -1.61 -6.10 -3.34
N ILE A 128 -2.80 -6.30 -2.78
CA ILE A 128 -3.41 -5.35 -1.86
C ILE A 128 -2.91 -5.69 -0.47
N TYR A 129 -2.10 -4.79 0.09
CA TYR A 129 -1.51 -4.98 1.41
C TYR A 129 -2.15 -4.04 2.44
N VAL A 130 -2.43 -4.57 3.63
CA VAL A 130 -2.96 -3.82 4.77
C VAL A 130 -1.94 -3.79 5.91
N SER A 131 -1.86 -2.66 6.58
CA SER A 131 -1.18 -2.49 7.87
C SER A 131 -2.18 -2.01 8.90
N THR A 132 -2.04 -2.48 10.14
CA THR A 132 -2.95 -2.12 11.24
C THR A 132 -2.17 -1.58 12.43
N ASP A 133 -2.73 -0.57 13.10
CA ASP A 133 -2.28 -0.21 14.43
C ASP A 133 -2.55 -1.39 15.37
N SER A 134 -1.50 -1.84 16.05
CA SER A 134 -1.54 -3.07 16.86
C SER A 134 -1.25 -2.75 18.32
N ILE A 135 -2.11 -3.23 19.22
CA ILE A 135 -1.94 -3.08 20.66
C ILE A 135 -1.52 -4.43 21.23
N TYR A 136 -0.42 -4.46 21.98
CA TYR A 136 0.18 -5.68 22.50
C TYR A 136 0.10 -5.76 24.03
N LEU A 137 -0.14 -6.97 24.54
CA LEU A 137 0.01 -7.28 25.96
C LEU A 137 1.46 -7.67 26.27
N ARG A 138 2.09 -6.96 27.20
CA ARG A 138 3.39 -7.37 27.75
C ARG A 138 3.27 -8.74 28.45
N ALA A 139 4.13 -9.69 28.06
CA ALA A 139 4.10 -11.08 28.54
C ALA A 139 4.20 -11.24 30.08
N GLY A 140 4.82 -10.28 30.77
CA GLY A 140 4.97 -10.27 32.24
C GLY A 140 4.07 -9.28 32.96
N SER A 141 2.91 -8.91 32.40
CA SER A 141 1.96 -8.00 33.05
C SER A 141 1.31 -8.65 34.26
N GLU A 142 1.32 -7.97 35.42
CA GLU A 142 0.58 -8.40 36.62
C GLU A 142 -0.95 -8.29 36.44
N ALA A 143 -1.39 -7.47 35.48
CA ALA A 143 -2.80 -7.26 35.14
C ALA A 143 -3.20 -7.98 33.84
N ALA A 144 -2.58 -9.13 33.54
CA ALA A 144 -2.74 -9.81 32.25
C ALA A 144 -4.20 -10.11 31.87
N GLU A 145 -5.03 -10.56 32.81
CA GLU A 145 -6.43 -10.89 32.52
C GLU A 145 -7.28 -9.64 32.25
N GLY A 146 -7.15 -8.59 33.06
CA GLY A 146 -7.85 -7.33 32.81
C GLY A 146 -7.40 -6.66 31.51
N ALA A 147 -6.11 -6.76 31.16
CA ALA A 147 -5.62 -6.26 29.88
C ALA A 147 -6.20 -7.06 28.69
N LYS A 148 -6.31 -8.39 28.79
CA LYS A 148 -6.98 -9.19 27.75
C LYS A 148 -8.45 -8.82 27.60
N GLU A 149 -9.16 -8.62 28.70
CA GLU A 149 -10.56 -8.18 28.70
C GLU A 149 -10.71 -6.82 28.01
N PHE A 150 -9.84 -5.86 28.34
CA PHE A 150 -9.82 -4.56 27.70
C PHE A 150 -9.53 -4.64 26.19
N LEU A 151 -8.56 -5.46 25.77
CA LEU A 151 -8.28 -5.66 24.35
C LEU A 151 -9.46 -6.30 23.61
N ARG A 152 -10.17 -7.27 24.22
CA ARG A 152 -11.40 -7.85 23.65
C ARG A 152 -12.51 -6.84 23.55
N PHE A 153 -12.66 -5.97 24.54
CA PHE A 153 -13.63 -4.88 24.52
C PHE A 153 -13.36 -3.92 23.34
N LEU A 154 -12.11 -3.49 23.14
CA LEU A 154 -11.75 -2.58 22.03
C LEU A 154 -12.10 -3.13 20.65
N ILE A 155 -11.95 -4.45 20.43
CA ILE A 155 -12.26 -5.11 19.16
C ILE A 155 -13.65 -5.76 19.14
N SER A 156 -14.47 -5.51 20.16
CA SER A 156 -15.84 -6.03 20.20
C SER A 156 -16.67 -5.37 19.10
N GLU A 157 -17.69 -6.09 18.62
CA GLU A 157 -18.58 -5.60 17.58
C GLU A 157 -19.23 -4.26 17.98
N GLU A 158 -19.77 -4.16 19.20
CA GLU A 158 -20.39 -2.94 19.73
C GLU A 158 -19.45 -1.73 19.69
N GLU A 159 -18.21 -1.89 20.18
CA GLU A 159 -17.25 -0.78 20.21
C GLU A 159 -16.73 -0.41 18.82
N GLN A 160 -16.58 -1.38 17.92
CA GLN A 160 -16.15 -1.12 16.54
C GLN A 160 -17.27 -0.49 15.70
N GLU A 161 -18.53 -0.89 15.89
CA GLU A 161 -19.69 -0.22 15.27
C GLU A 161 -19.83 1.21 15.77
N LYS A 162 -19.67 1.41 17.08
CA LYS A 162 -19.64 2.75 17.67
C LYS A 162 -18.49 3.58 17.09
N TYR A 163 -17.29 3.02 17.00
CA TYR A 163 -16.12 3.66 16.39
C TYR A 163 -16.40 4.10 14.94
N ALA A 164 -16.97 3.22 14.12
CA ALA A 164 -17.31 3.50 12.73
C ALA A 164 -18.43 4.55 12.56
N SER A 165 -19.25 4.76 13.59
CA SER A 165 -20.36 5.72 13.57
C SER A 165 -19.94 7.17 13.90
N TYR A 166 -18.74 7.37 14.46
CA TYR A 166 -18.27 8.70 14.86
C TYR A 166 -18.07 9.62 13.66
N ASN A 167 -18.75 10.77 13.67
CA ASN A 167 -18.37 11.90 12.83
C ASN A 167 -17.43 12.86 13.58
N PHE A 168 -16.79 13.76 12.82
CA PHE A 168 -15.83 14.73 13.36
C PHE A 168 -16.37 15.54 14.56
N ALA A 169 -17.64 15.96 14.52
CA ALA A 169 -18.25 16.75 15.58
C ALA A 169 -18.46 15.92 16.86
N GLN A 170 -18.93 14.69 16.74
CA GLN A 170 -19.10 13.77 17.86
C GLN A 170 -17.75 13.38 18.49
N SER A 171 -16.72 13.19 17.67
CA SER A 171 -15.35 12.93 18.15
C SER A 171 -14.81 14.08 19.00
N GLN A 172 -15.11 15.35 18.64
CA GLN A 172 -14.72 16.51 19.44
C GLN A 172 -15.48 16.57 20.78
N ASP A 173 -16.80 16.34 20.75
CA ASP A 173 -17.64 16.40 21.96
C ASP A 173 -17.23 15.34 23.01
N ASP A 174 -16.80 14.16 22.56
CA ASP A 174 -16.33 13.07 23.43
C ASP A 174 -14.88 13.24 23.90
N GLY A 175 -14.22 14.36 23.58
CA GLY A 175 -12.86 14.67 24.01
C GLY A 175 -11.78 13.79 23.39
N MET A 176 -12.08 13.15 22.25
CA MET A 176 -11.07 12.45 21.46
C MET A 176 -10.05 13.47 20.94
N SER A 177 -8.76 13.09 20.88
CA SER A 177 -7.72 13.95 20.31
C SER A 177 -7.99 14.18 18.83
N THR A 178 -8.70 15.27 18.52
CA THR A 178 -8.98 15.65 17.15
C THR A 178 -7.82 16.48 16.64
N THR A 179 -6.75 15.81 16.23
CA THR A 179 -5.88 16.44 15.24
C THR A 179 -6.73 16.74 13.99
N MET A 180 -6.27 17.60 13.08
CA MET A 180 -6.96 17.82 11.79
C MET A 180 -7.11 16.52 10.95
N LEU A 181 -6.53 15.41 11.44
CA LEU A 181 -6.63 14.02 10.99
C LEU A 181 -7.65 13.22 11.82
N ALA A 182 -8.61 13.85 12.52
CA ALA A 182 -9.70 13.14 13.19
C ALA A 182 -10.63 12.58 12.12
N LYS A 183 -10.24 11.41 11.63
CA LYS A 183 -10.84 10.64 10.55
C LYS A 183 -12.34 10.51 10.79
N GLU A 184 -13.13 10.42 9.72
CA GLU A 184 -14.45 9.81 9.75
C GLU A 184 -14.29 8.31 10.05
N GLY A 185 -13.71 7.93 11.20
CA GLY A 185 -13.24 6.59 11.50
C GLY A 185 -12.12 6.12 10.55
N ALA A 186 -10.97 5.68 11.07
CA ALA A 186 -10.18 4.74 10.28
C ALA A 186 -11.01 3.47 10.04
N PHE A 187 -10.61 2.61 9.11
CA PHE A 187 -11.34 1.37 8.90
C PHE A 187 -11.43 0.52 10.18
N PRO A 188 -12.64 0.09 10.59
CA PRO A 188 -12.80 -0.79 11.74
C PRO A 188 -12.23 -2.18 11.44
N VAL A 189 -11.88 -2.92 12.50
CA VAL A 189 -11.34 -4.29 12.37
C VAL A 189 -12.42 -5.37 12.41
N VAL A 190 -13.69 -4.98 12.53
CA VAL A 190 -14.86 -5.85 12.53
C VAL A 190 -15.69 -5.61 11.26
N LYS A 191 -16.05 -6.70 10.57
CA LYS A 191 -16.72 -6.64 9.26
C LYS A 191 -18.09 -5.94 9.31
N SER A 192 -18.94 -6.23 10.30
CA SER A 192 -20.25 -5.59 10.44
C SER A 192 -20.16 -4.08 10.63
N ALA A 193 -19.19 -3.61 11.42
CA ALA A 193 -18.89 -2.18 11.57
C ALA A 193 -18.50 -1.54 10.23
N TYR A 194 -17.69 -2.23 9.42
CA TYR A 194 -17.30 -1.76 8.09
C TYR A 194 -18.53 -1.64 7.16
N GLU A 195 -19.39 -2.66 7.12
CA GLU A 195 -20.62 -2.64 6.32
C GLU A 195 -21.56 -1.50 6.76
N GLY A 196 -21.65 -1.22 8.06
CA GLY A 196 -22.37 -0.07 8.58
C GLY A 196 -21.80 1.26 8.09
N MET A 197 -20.48 1.38 8.06
CA MET A 197 -19.78 2.56 7.55
C MET A 197 -20.06 2.80 6.06
N ILE A 198 -20.04 1.74 5.24
CA ILE A 198 -20.37 1.85 3.80
C ILE A 198 -21.81 2.33 3.61
N ARG A 199 -22.78 1.71 4.29
CA ARG A 199 -24.20 2.12 4.20
C ARG A 199 -24.39 3.58 4.59
N ALA A 200 -23.76 4.02 5.68
CA ALA A 200 -23.83 5.41 6.12
C ALA A 200 -23.22 6.38 5.10
N ALA A 201 -22.13 5.99 4.42
CA ALA A 201 -21.54 6.78 3.34
C ALA A 201 -22.47 6.89 2.13
N GLU A 202 -23.12 5.80 1.72
CA GLU A 202 -24.11 5.78 0.64
C GLU A 202 -25.35 6.64 0.96
N GLU A 203 -25.86 6.57 2.19
CA GLU A 203 -27.00 7.38 2.64
C GLU A 203 -26.71 8.89 2.61
N ARG A 204 -25.47 9.29 2.88
CA ARG A 204 -25.02 10.70 2.85
C ARG A 204 -24.60 11.17 1.46
N ASP A 205 -24.43 10.26 0.51
CA ASP A 205 -23.80 10.56 -0.78
C ASP A 205 -24.60 11.60 -1.58
N ALA A 206 -25.94 11.51 -1.58
CA ALA A 206 -26.80 12.46 -2.28
C ALA A 206 -26.61 13.90 -1.78
N ASP A 207 -26.45 14.09 -0.47
CA ASP A 207 -26.21 15.40 0.12
C ASP A 207 -24.76 15.86 -0.16
N ASN A 208 -23.77 14.97 -0.09
CA ASN A 208 -22.39 15.31 -0.41
C ASN A 208 -22.23 15.73 -1.88
N VAL A 209 -22.83 15.01 -2.82
CA VAL A 209 -22.86 15.39 -4.24
C VAL A 209 -23.55 16.74 -4.42
N ARG A 210 -24.70 16.96 -3.78
CA ARG A 210 -25.50 18.18 -3.93
C ARG A 210 -24.83 19.42 -3.34
N TYR A 211 -24.24 19.31 -2.15
CA TYR A 211 -23.78 20.45 -1.37
C TYR A 211 -22.26 20.63 -1.39
N LEU A 212 -21.50 19.56 -1.62
CA LEU A 212 -20.03 19.57 -1.65
C LEU A 212 -19.46 19.33 -3.07
N GLY A 213 -20.28 18.92 -4.03
CA GLY A 213 -19.84 18.67 -5.41
C GLY A 213 -18.93 17.46 -5.56
N GLU A 214 -18.99 16.51 -4.62
CA GLU A 214 -18.22 15.27 -4.71
C GLU A 214 -18.68 14.38 -5.87
N LEU A 215 -17.80 13.48 -6.32
CA LEU A 215 -18.20 12.37 -7.17
C LEU A 215 -19.18 11.46 -6.40
N PRO A 216 -20.27 10.99 -7.03
CA PRO A 216 -21.13 9.98 -6.42
C PRO A 216 -20.38 8.65 -6.28
N TYR A 217 -20.72 7.86 -5.26
CA TYR A 217 -20.30 6.47 -5.21
C TYR A 217 -20.92 5.70 -6.38
N THR A 218 -20.08 4.99 -7.12
CA THR A 218 -20.51 4.10 -8.22
C THR A 218 -20.47 2.65 -7.77
N GLU A 219 -21.21 1.77 -8.45
CA GLU A 219 -21.17 0.32 -8.19
C GLU A 219 -19.72 -0.21 -8.24
N ASP A 220 -18.94 0.17 -9.26
CA ASP A 220 -17.50 -0.18 -9.39
C ASP A 220 -16.66 0.26 -8.17
N MET A 221 -16.94 1.43 -7.57
CA MET A 221 -16.22 1.88 -6.38
C MET A 221 -16.54 1.01 -5.16
N VAL A 222 -17.83 0.73 -4.96
CA VAL A 222 -18.33 -0.07 -3.83
C VAL A 222 -17.84 -1.51 -3.94
N GLU A 223 -17.87 -2.11 -5.14
CA GLU A 223 -17.33 -3.44 -5.39
C GLU A 223 -15.82 -3.52 -5.08
N GLN A 224 -15.04 -2.51 -5.45
CA GLN A 224 -13.61 -2.47 -5.14
C GLN A 224 -13.34 -2.29 -3.64
N ILE A 225 -14.15 -1.51 -2.93
CA ILE A 225 -14.08 -1.42 -1.47
C ILE A 225 -14.30 -2.82 -0.85
N TYR A 226 -15.36 -3.52 -1.23
CA TYR A 226 -15.61 -4.89 -0.73
C TYR A 226 -14.49 -5.85 -1.08
N TYR A 227 -13.98 -5.78 -2.30
CA TYR A 227 -12.87 -6.62 -2.72
C TYR A 227 -11.62 -6.39 -1.86
N ILE A 228 -11.26 -5.14 -1.58
CA ILE A 228 -10.12 -4.79 -0.71
C ILE A 228 -10.32 -5.39 0.70
N ILE A 229 -11.50 -5.23 1.31
CA ILE A 229 -11.78 -5.77 2.65
C ILE A 229 -11.61 -7.29 2.70
N ASP A 230 -12.14 -8.00 1.69
CA ASP A 230 -12.21 -9.45 1.71
C ASP A 230 -10.89 -10.11 1.27
N HIS A 231 -10.01 -9.39 0.57
CA HIS A 231 -8.82 -9.98 -0.06
C HIS A 231 -7.48 -9.38 0.38
N ALA A 232 -7.45 -8.22 1.03
CA ALA A 232 -6.19 -7.60 1.45
C ALA A 232 -5.36 -8.55 2.34
N GLU A 233 -4.06 -8.63 2.06
CA GLU A 233 -3.11 -9.43 2.82
C GLU A 233 -2.30 -8.53 3.78
N PRO A 234 -1.83 -9.03 4.94
CA PRO A 234 -0.93 -8.26 5.79
C PRO A 234 0.32 -7.83 5.02
N ARG A 235 0.73 -6.56 5.18
CA ARG A 235 1.97 -6.07 4.55
C ARG A 235 3.16 -6.92 4.99
N ASN A 236 3.99 -7.29 4.02
CA ASN A 236 5.21 -8.05 4.24
C ASN A 236 6.15 -7.31 5.22
N ALA A 237 6.32 -7.83 6.43
CA ALA A 237 7.20 -7.23 7.43
C ALA A 237 8.70 -7.38 7.10
N TYR A 238 9.07 -8.34 6.24
CA TYR A 238 10.46 -8.55 5.85
C TYR A 238 11.00 -7.40 5.01
N ILE A 239 10.14 -6.73 4.24
CA ILE A 239 10.60 -5.62 3.40
C ILE A 239 11.09 -4.43 4.21
N ASN A 240 10.47 -4.19 5.37
CA ASN A 240 10.91 -3.13 6.28
C ASN A 240 12.33 -3.36 6.80
N GLN A 241 12.77 -4.63 6.86
CA GLN A 241 14.15 -4.96 7.26
C GLN A 241 15.15 -4.67 6.14
N LEU A 242 14.70 -4.73 4.88
CA LEU A 242 15.53 -4.46 3.71
C LEU A 242 15.61 -2.97 3.36
N GLU A 243 14.64 -2.17 3.79
CA GLU A 243 14.51 -0.75 3.42
C GLU A 243 15.83 0.03 3.52
N GLY A 244 16.46 0.02 4.70
CA GLY A 244 17.73 0.72 4.90
C GLY A 244 18.89 0.12 4.10
N MET A 245 18.91 -1.20 3.85
CA MET A 245 19.96 -1.82 3.03
C MET A 245 19.80 -1.44 1.56
N VAL A 246 18.57 -1.43 1.05
CA VAL A 246 18.27 -1.05 -0.34
C VAL A 246 18.54 0.42 -0.56
N GLU A 247 18.16 1.28 0.38
CA GLU A 247 18.45 2.71 0.31
C GLU A 247 19.96 2.96 0.29
N GLU A 248 20.69 2.50 1.31
CA GLU A 248 22.12 2.77 1.45
C GLU A 248 22.96 2.22 0.29
N GLU A 249 22.67 1.02 -0.21
CA GLU A 249 23.50 0.38 -1.24
C GLU A 249 23.14 0.79 -2.68
N LEU A 250 21.89 1.19 -2.94
CA LEU A 250 21.46 1.54 -4.31
C LEU A 250 21.38 3.05 -4.56
N GLU A 251 21.24 3.90 -3.53
CA GLU A 251 21.18 5.36 -3.72
C GLU A 251 22.38 5.92 -4.52
N PRO A 252 23.64 5.50 -4.29
CA PRO A 252 24.77 5.96 -5.10
C PRO A 252 24.64 5.61 -6.59
N TYR A 253 24.02 4.48 -6.94
CA TYR A 253 23.73 4.14 -8.35
C TYR A 253 22.67 5.07 -8.94
N PHE A 254 21.61 5.36 -8.19
CA PHE A 254 20.56 6.29 -8.64
C PHE A 254 21.06 7.72 -8.78
N ALA A 255 22.00 8.16 -7.91
CA ALA A 255 22.73 9.41 -8.03
C ALA A 255 23.72 9.45 -9.21
N GLY A 256 24.16 8.27 -9.69
CA GLY A 256 25.08 8.12 -10.81
C GLY A 256 26.56 8.06 -10.41
N ASP A 257 26.85 7.83 -9.13
CA ASP A 257 28.21 7.77 -8.59
C ASP A 257 28.90 6.42 -8.84
N ILE A 258 28.12 5.34 -8.90
CA ILE A 258 28.61 3.96 -9.15
C ILE A 258 27.78 3.25 -10.23
N SER A 259 28.31 2.14 -10.75
CA SER A 259 27.60 1.33 -11.74
C SER A 259 26.49 0.48 -11.10
N ALA A 260 25.58 -0.03 -11.94
CA ALA A 260 24.51 -0.93 -11.47
C ALA A 260 25.10 -2.21 -10.86
N GLU A 261 26.15 -2.76 -11.48
CA GLU A 261 26.85 -3.96 -11.03
C GLU A 261 27.48 -3.77 -9.66
N GLU A 262 28.16 -2.63 -9.42
CA GLU A 262 28.78 -2.35 -8.14
C GLU A 262 27.74 -2.21 -7.02
N ALA A 263 26.65 -1.48 -7.27
CA ALA A 263 25.56 -1.33 -6.30
C ALA A 263 24.86 -2.66 -6.00
N ALA A 264 24.58 -3.44 -7.05
CA ALA A 264 23.97 -4.76 -6.97
C ALA A 264 24.84 -5.75 -6.18
N GLU A 265 26.15 -5.74 -6.39
CA GLU A 265 27.09 -6.60 -5.65
C GLU A 265 27.12 -6.25 -4.15
N LYS A 266 27.13 -4.96 -3.81
CA LYS A 266 27.07 -4.52 -2.40
C LYS A 266 25.76 -4.94 -1.74
N LEU A 267 24.62 -4.70 -2.41
CA LEU A 267 23.31 -5.09 -1.92
C LEU A 267 23.21 -6.61 -1.75
N GLN A 268 23.61 -7.40 -2.76
CA GLN A 268 23.66 -8.85 -2.72
C GLN A 268 24.42 -9.36 -1.49
N ASN A 269 25.63 -8.85 -1.25
CA ASN A 269 26.46 -9.28 -0.12
C ASN A 269 25.80 -8.96 1.23
N ARG A 270 25.22 -7.75 1.36
CA ARG A 270 24.59 -7.30 2.61
C ARG A 270 23.31 -8.06 2.91
N VAL A 271 22.44 -8.25 1.92
CA VAL A 271 21.20 -9.02 2.06
C VAL A 271 21.52 -10.49 2.32
N GLN A 272 22.49 -11.09 1.63
CA GLN A 272 22.89 -12.48 1.88
C GLN A 272 23.43 -12.68 3.30
N LEU A 273 24.20 -11.71 3.83
CA LEU A 273 24.66 -11.75 5.22
C LEU A 273 23.46 -11.72 6.19
N TYR A 274 22.51 -10.80 5.98
CA TYR A 274 21.28 -10.74 6.77
C TYR A 274 20.49 -12.06 6.74
N LEU A 275 20.35 -12.69 5.57
CA LEU A 275 19.67 -13.97 5.43
C LEU A 275 20.40 -15.11 6.15
N ASN A 276 21.73 -15.08 6.24
CA ASN A 276 22.53 -16.08 6.95
C ASN A 276 22.41 -15.97 8.49
N GLU A 277 22.09 -14.79 9.01
CA GLU A 277 21.98 -14.49 10.44
C GLU A 277 20.59 -14.75 11.02
N ARG A 278 19.61 -15.05 10.16
CA ARG A 278 18.19 -15.22 10.48
C ARG A 278 17.83 -16.66 10.86
#